data_AF-A0ABD6EVR6-F1
#
_entry.id   AF-A0ABD6EVR6-F1
#
_cell.length_a   1.000
_cell.length_b   1.000
_cell.length_c   1.000
_cell.angle_alpha   90.00
_cell.angle_beta   90.00
_cell.angle_gamma   90.00
#
_symmetry.space_group_name_H-M   'P 1'
#
loop_
_entity.id
_entity.type
_entity.pdbx_description
1 polymer ?
#
loop_
_entity_poly.entity_id
_entity_poly.type
_entity_poly.pdbx_seq_one_letter_code
_entity_poly.pdbx_strand_id
1 'polypeptide(L)'
;MQCFDDYRQYPENFVWLRKEHFNVTCKRGIIVVLNCVSDRGTMIPLNTESFWEDGVEYSCSTDEAEREEVETSGEGSGEDNDEMCGVSAEYVSNHFLISCITKRILGCIDENNDLVKLGYFLLKNSQLSFCYVSEDGKIANIEYRGKTL
;
A
#
# COMPACT_ATOMS: atom_id res chain seq x y z
N MET A 1 14.06 -8.98 -7.43
CA MET A 1 13.43 -7.91 -6.58
C MET A 1 12.41 -8.57 -5.67
N GLN A 2 12.09 -8.00 -4.51
CA GLN A 2 11.15 -8.58 -3.55
C GLN A 2 9.90 -7.71 -3.42
N CYS A 3 8.78 -8.32 -3.05
CA CYS A 3 7.53 -7.63 -2.79
C CYS A 3 7.27 -7.63 -1.29
N PHE A 4 6.60 -6.58 -0.82
CA PHE A 4 6.18 -6.46 0.56
C PHE A 4 4.66 -6.41 0.61
N ASP A 5 4.05 -7.32 1.36
CA ASP A 5 2.60 -7.44 1.49
C ASP A 5 2.27 -7.94 2.90
N ASP A 6 1.36 -7.28 3.60
CA ASP A 6 0.99 -7.57 5.00
C ASP A 6 2.19 -7.85 5.93
N TYR A 7 3.15 -6.93 5.97
CA TYR A 7 4.36 -7.00 6.80
C TYR A 7 5.32 -8.16 6.48
N ARG A 8 5.11 -8.86 5.37
CA ARG A 8 5.94 -10.00 4.94
C ARG A 8 6.66 -9.68 3.64
N GLN A 9 7.90 -10.14 3.56
CA GLN A 9 8.68 -10.09 2.34
C GLN A 9 8.47 -11.37 1.54
N TYR A 10 8.10 -11.22 0.29
CA TYR A 10 7.92 -12.31 -0.65
C TYR A 10 9.00 -12.25 -1.74
N PRO A 11 9.75 -13.34 -1.94
CA PRO A 11 10.75 -13.39 -2.99
C PRO A 11 10.09 -13.39 -4.38
N GLU A 12 10.89 -13.05 -5.39
CA GLU A 12 10.43 -13.05 -6.78
C GLU A 12 9.89 -14.44 -7.18
N ASN A 13 8.77 -14.44 -7.90
CA ASN A 13 8.02 -15.62 -8.34
C ASN A 13 7.45 -16.50 -7.22
N PHE A 14 7.53 -16.08 -5.95
CA PHE A 14 6.80 -16.75 -4.87
C PHE A 14 5.31 -16.48 -5.00
N VAL A 15 4.49 -17.52 -4.79
CA VAL A 15 3.03 -17.41 -4.84
C VAL A 15 2.49 -17.44 -3.41
N TRP A 16 1.63 -16.48 -3.07
CA TRP A 16 0.94 -16.44 -1.79
C TRP A 16 -0.52 -16.05 -1.96
N LEU A 17 -1.30 -16.34 -0.92
CA LEU A 17 -2.70 -15.94 -0.82
C LEU A 17 -2.78 -14.56 -0.17
N ARG A 18 -3.36 -13.60 -0.86
CA ARG A 18 -3.58 -12.22 -0.41
C ARG A 18 -5.06 -12.00 -0.13
N LYS A 19 -5.38 -11.46 1.05
CA LYS A 19 -6.76 -11.21 1.51
C LYS A 19 -7.68 -12.43 1.33
N GLU A 20 -7.14 -13.64 1.50
CA GLU A 20 -7.85 -14.93 1.42
C GLU A 20 -8.47 -15.31 0.05
N HIS A 21 -8.53 -14.38 -0.91
CA HIS A 21 -9.25 -14.57 -2.17
C HIS A 21 -8.39 -14.43 -3.43
N PHE A 22 -7.10 -14.09 -3.32
CA PHE A 22 -6.25 -13.85 -4.48
C PHE A 22 -4.94 -14.59 -4.37
N ASN A 23 -4.67 -15.49 -5.31
CA ASN A 23 -3.31 -15.97 -5.52
C ASN A 23 -2.54 -14.87 -6.25
N VAL A 24 -1.46 -14.41 -5.65
CA VAL A 24 -0.61 -13.37 -6.21
C VAL A 24 0.84 -13.83 -6.27
N THR A 25 1.64 -13.17 -7.09
CA THR A 25 3.08 -13.40 -7.19
C THR A 25 3.85 -12.09 -7.24
N CYS A 26 5.11 -12.11 -6.82
CA CYS A 26 6.01 -11.00 -7.02
C CYS A 26 6.71 -11.10 -8.38
N LYS A 27 6.61 -10.11 -9.25
CA LYS A 27 7.38 -10.01 -10.49
C LYS A 27 8.03 -8.65 -10.58
N ARG A 28 9.37 -8.60 -10.62
CA ARG A 28 10.13 -7.35 -10.73
C ARG A 28 9.75 -6.30 -9.66
N GLY A 29 9.41 -6.76 -8.45
CA GLY A 29 9.01 -5.90 -7.33
C GLY A 29 7.52 -5.50 -7.33
N ILE A 30 6.73 -5.97 -8.30
CA ILE A 30 5.30 -5.69 -8.42
C ILE A 30 4.51 -6.94 -8.02
N ILE A 31 3.48 -6.76 -7.19
CA ILE A 31 2.52 -7.82 -6.86
C ILE A 31 1.56 -7.98 -8.04
N VAL A 32 1.49 -9.17 -8.59
CA VAL A 32 0.67 -9.51 -9.76
C VAL A 32 -0.33 -10.59 -9.36
N VAL A 33 -1.62 -10.35 -9.59
CA VAL A 33 -2.67 -11.36 -9.38
C VAL A 33 -2.56 -12.45 -10.44
N LEU A 34 -2.67 -13.71 -10.02
CA LEU A 34 -2.62 -14.89 -10.89
C LEU A 34 -4.01 -15.50 -11.12
N ASN A 35 -4.82 -15.58 -10.07
CA ASN A 35 -6.18 -16.11 -10.08
C ASN A 35 -6.91 -15.69 -8.80
N CYS A 36 -8.24 -15.74 -8.81
CA CYS A 36 -9.04 -15.63 -7.60
C CYS A 36 -9.21 -17.01 -6.94
N VAL A 37 -9.57 -17.02 -5.67
CA VAL A 37 -9.76 -18.23 -4.86
C VAL A 37 -11.14 -18.11 -4.18
N SER A 38 -12.02 -19.07 -4.44
CA SER A 38 -13.33 -19.13 -3.79
C SER A 38 -13.20 -19.43 -2.31
N ASP A 39 -14.30 -19.30 -1.55
CA ASP A 39 -14.34 -19.62 -0.12
C ASP A 39 -13.99 -21.08 0.18
N ARG A 40 -14.07 -21.95 -0.83
CA ARG A 40 -13.73 -23.38 -0.75
C ARG A 40 -12.30 -23.69 -1.21
N GLY A 41 -11.56 -22.69 -1.64
CA GLY A 41 -10.21 -22.85 -2.18
C GLY A 41 -10.16 -23.15 -3.68
N THR A 42 -11.27 -23.05 -4.40
CA THR A 42 -11.30 -23.30 -5.85
C THR A 42 -10.63 -22.14 -6.58
N MET A 43 -9.65 -22.45 -7.44
CA MET A 43 -8.94 -21.46 -8.24
C MET A 43 -9.79 -21.03 -9.43
N ILE A 44 -10.18 -19.77 -9.46
CA ILE A 44 -10.97 -19.15 -10.53
C ILE A 44 -10.02 -18.35 -11.43
N PRO A 45 -9.88 -18.71 -12.72
CA PRO A 45 -9.02 -17.99 -13.65
C PRO A 45 -9.38 -16.51 -13.76
N LEU A 46 -8.39 -15.67 -14.01
CA LEU A 46 -8.61 -14.26 -14.33
C LEU A 46 -9.47 -14.11 -15.59
N ASN A 47 -10.22 -13.02 -15.65
CA ASN A 47 -11.23 -12.71 -16.66
C ASN A 47 -12.38 -13.71 -16.74
N THR A 48 -12.67 -14.39 -15.63
CA THR A 48 -13.89 -15.20 -15.51
C THR A 48 -15.06 -14.29 -15.15
N GLU A 49 -15.98 -14.10 -16.08
CA GLU A 49 -17.17 -13.24 -15.86
C GLU A 49 -18.17 -13.86 -14.88
N SER A 50 -18.28 -15.19 -14.86
CA SER A 50 -19.21 -15.92 -13.99
C SER A 50 -18.70 -17.34 -13.69
N PHE A 51 -18.58 -17.66 -12.42
CA PHE A 51 -18.25 -18.98 -11.88
C PHE A 51 -19.17 -19.30 -10.71
N TRP A 52 -19.98 -20.35 -10.82
CA TRP A 52 -20.93 -20.75 -9.78
C TRP A 52 -20.38 -21.90 -8.94
N GLU A 53 -20.38 -21.73 -7.62
CA GLU A 53 -20.03 -22.78 -6.66
C GLU A 53 -20.98 -22.69 -5.44
N ASP A 54 -21.67 -23.79 -5.14
CA ASP A 54 -22.61 -23.91 -4.00
C ASP A 54 -23.66 -22.79 -3.87
N GLY A 55 -24.13 -22.26 -5.01
CA GLY A 55 -25.14 -21.20 -5.05
C GLY A 55 -24.59 -19.79 -4.88
N VAL A 56 -23.27 -19.63 -4.82
CA VAL A 56 -22.57 -18.35 -4.89
C VAL A 56 -22.00 -18.17 -6.30
N GLU A 57 -22.22 -17.00 -6.87
CA GLU A 57 -21.61 -16.59 -8.14
C GLU A 57 -20.38 -15.73 -7.86
N TYR A 58 -19.26 -16.15 -8.40
CA TYR A 58 -17.99 -15.45 -8.36
C TYR A 58 -17.69 -14.89 -9.74
N SER A 59 -17.07 -13.71 -9.77
CA SER A 59 -16.42 -13.14 -10.95
C SER A 59 -14.99 -12.77 -10.58
N CYS A 60 -14.07 -12.94 -11.52
CA CYS A 60 -12.65 -12.69 -11.33
C CYS A 60 -12.16 -11.83 -12.50
N SER A 61 -12.34 -10.52 -12.43
CA SER A 61 -11.86 -9.58 -13.45
C SER A 61 -10.44 -9.12 -13.13
N THR A 62 -9.58 -9.02 -14.15
CA THR A 62 -8.43 -8.12 -14.08
C THR A 62 -8.89 -6.80 -14.66
N ASP A 63 -9.58 -6.01 -13.85
CA ASP A 63 -9.74 -4.63 -14.24
C ASP A 63 -8.34 -4.01 -14.26
N GLU A 64 -7.88 -3.58 -15.44
CA GLU A 64 -6.79 -2.61 -15.57
C GLU A 64 -7.10 -1.28 -14.82
N ALA A 65 -8.30 -1.19 -14.21
CA ALA A 65 -8.82 -0.16 -13.34
C ALA A 65 -8.57 -0.39 -11.83
N GLU A 66 -7.59 -1.20 -11.43
CA GLU A 66 -6.85 -0.97 -10.17
C GLU A 66 -5.50 -0.25 -10.40
N ARG A 67 -5.45 0.61 -11.43
CA ARG A 67 -5.03 1.98 -11.14
C ARG A 67 -6.20 2.66 -10.43
N GLU A 68 -6.50 2.25 -9.20
CA GLU A 68 -7.20 3.14 -8.30
C GLU A 68 -6.23 4.30 -8.07
N GLU A 69 -6.41 5.36 -8.84
CA GLU A 69 -6.24 6.72 -8.35
C GLU A 69 -7.26 6.94 -7.21
N VAL A 70 -7.15 6.17 -6.13
CA VAL A 70 -7.59 6.62 -4.82
C VAL A 70 -6.42 7.44 -4.33
N GLU A 71 -6.56 8.76 -4.47
CA GLU A 71 -5.68 9.74 -3.83
C GLU A 71 -5.69 9.56 -2.31
N THR A 72 -5.03 8.53 -1.77
CA THR A 72 -4.35 8.54 -0.45
C THR A 72 -3.39 7.34 -0.27
N SER A 73 -2.83 6.74 -1.33
CA SER A 73 -1.63 5.89 -1.18
C SER A 73 -0.41 6.75 -1.49
N GLY A 74 -0.01 7.56 -0.51
CA GLY A 74 1.27 8.26 -0.59
C GLY A 74 2.39 7.23 -0.53
N GLU A 75 3.09 6.98 -1.62
CA GLU A 75 4.41 6.40 -1.59
C GLU A 75 5.41 7.55 -1.50
N GLY A 76 6.08 7.68 -0.36
CA GLY A 76 7.16 8.63 -0.18
C GLY A 76 8.48 7.94 -0.51
N SER A 77 9.21 8.48 -1.49
CA SER A 77 10.63 8.19 -1.66
C SER A 77 11.43 9.37 -1.10
N GLY A 78 12.40 9.10 -0.22
CA GLY A 78 13.29 10.14 0.31
C GLY A 78 14.21 10.77 -0.75
N GLU A 79 14.22 10.23 -1.97
CA GLU A 79 15.19 10.59 -3.02
C GLU A 79 14.72 11.70 -3.97
N ASP A 80 13.45 12.15 -3.88
CA ASP A 80 12.88 13.05 -4.89
C ASP A 80 12.75 14.53 -4.43
N ASN A 81 13.46 15.38 -5.17
CA ASN A 81 13.40 16.85 -5.27
C ASN A 81 14.17 17.67 -4.22
N ASP A 82 15.38 18.09 -4.61
CA ASP A 82 16.20 19.10 -3.92
C ASP A 82 15.58 20.52 -3.95
N GLU A 83 14.58 20.75 -4.82
CA GLU A 83 13.90 22.04 -5.01
C GLU A 83 12.96 22.43 -3.85
N MET A 84 12.46 21.46 -3.07
CA MET A 84 11.55 21.71 -1.93
C MET A 84 12.31 22.10 -0.65
N CYS A 85 13.63 21.85 -0.62
CA CYS A 85 14.49 22.17 0.50
C CYS A 85 14.99 23.61 0.39
N GLY A 86 14.17 24.54 0.89
CA GLY A 86 14.54 25.94 1.07
C GLY A 86 15.41 26.15 2.31
N VAL A 87 14.94 26.98 3.26
CA VAL A 87 15.65 27.32 4.51
C VAL A 87 15.34 26.33 5.65
N SER A 88 14.30 25.51 5.52
CA SER A 88 13.90 24.54 6.54
C SER A 88 14.71 23.25 6.47
N ALA A 89 14.99 22.66 7.63
CA ALA A 89 15.70 21.37 7.71
C ALA A 89 14.83 20.18 7.26
N GLU A 90 13.52 20.40 7.13
CA GLU A 90 12.49 19.39 6.86
C GLU A 90 11.39 20.00 5.98
N TYR A 91 10.67 19.16 5.26
CA TYR A 91 9.47 19.52 4.50
C TYR A 91 8.43 18.40 4.56
N VAL A 92 7.17 18.75 4.32
CA VAL A 92 6.06 17.78 4.26
C VAL A 92 5.64 17.56 2.81
N SER A 93 5.55 16.30 2.40
CA SER A 93 5.06 15.90 1.07
C SER A 93 4.17 14.66 1.21
N ASN A 94 2.96 14.70 0.66
CA ASN A 94 2.01 13.58 0.70
C ASN A 94 1.84 12.97 2.10
N HIS A 95 1.70 13.83 3.12
CA HIS A 95 1.62 13.45 4.54
C HIS A 95 2.88 12.79 5.14
N PHE A 96 4.02 12.82 4.46
CA PHE A 96 5.31 12.42 5.02
C PHE A 96 6.15 13.63 5.42
N LEU A 97 6.78 13.56 6.59
CA LEU A 97 7.83 14.49 6.98
C LEU A 97 9.17 13.97 6.47
N ILE A 98 9.87 14.77 5.67
CA ILE A 98 11.13 14.39 5.02
C ILE A 98 12.24 15.33 5.48
N SER A 99 13.37 14.76 5.88
CA SER A 99 14.58 15.50 6.26
C SER A 99 15.34 15.94 5.01
N CYS A 100 15.56 17.25 4.86
CA CYS A 100 16.37 17.80 3.78
C CYS A 100 17.85 17.44 3.89
N ILE A 101 18.34 17.22 5.12
CA ILE A 101 19.75 16.92 5.39
C ILE A 101 20.06 15.47 5.06
N THR A 102 19.22 14.55 5.54
CA THR A 102 19.49 13.11 5.43
C THR A 102 18.78 12.45 4.26
N LYS A 103 17.84 13.16 3.61
CA LYS A 103 16.97 12.63 2.55
C LYS A 103 16.23 11.37 3.00
N ARG A 104 15.78 11.41 4.26
CA ARG A 104 15.04 10.32 4.92
C ARG A 104 13.67 10.80 5.35
N ILE A 105 12.71 9.92 5.24
CA ILE A 105 11.38 10.06 5.78
C ILE A 105 11.46 9.83 7.28
N LEU A 106 10.98 10.81 8.04
CA LEU A 106 11.02 10.81 9.50
C LEU A 106 9.75 10.22 10.11
N GLY A 107 8.64 10.20 9.36
CA GLY A 107 7.32 9.78 9.82
C GLY A 107 6.22 10.32 8.92
N CYS A 108 4.99 9.91 9.20
CA CYS A 108 3.79 10.52 8.65
C CYS A 108 3.30 11.66 9.55
N ILE A 109 2.60 12.62 8.98
CA ILE A 109 2.00 13.76 9.68
C ILE A 109 0.49 13.58 9.72
N ASP A 110 -0.07 13.61 10.93
CA ASP A 110 -1.51 13.52 11.15
C ASP A 110 -2.23 14.87 10.95
N GLU A 111 -3.55 14.89 11.17
CA GLU A 111 -4.34 16.12 11.04
C GLU A 111 -3.98 17.24 12.04
N ASN A 112 -3.32 16.91 13.15
CA ASN A 112 -2.89 17.84 14.20
C ASN A 112 -1.42 18.28 14.05
N ASN A 113 -0.76 17.86 12.96
CA ASN A 113 0.68 18.00 12.72
C ASN A 113 1.57 17.16 13.66
N ASP A 114 1.04 16.10 14.26
CA ASP A 114 1.84 15.17 15.05
C ASP A 114 2.60 14.17 14.15
N LEU A 115 3.84 13.90 14.54
CA LEU A 115 4.71 12.97 13.83
C LEU A 115 4.45 11.53 14.28
N VAL A 116 4.03 10.69 13.34
CA VAL A 116 3.78 9.27 13.55
C VAL A 116 4.84 8.48 12.79
N LYS A 117 5.76 7.84 13.50
CA LYS A 117 6.82 7.02 12.87
C LYS A 117 6.31 5.64 12.43
N LEU A 118 5.40 5.09 13.22
CA LEU A 118 4.77 3.80 13.00
C LEU A 118 3.47 3.78 13.80
N GLY A 119 2.36 3.40 13.18
CA GLY A 119 1.09 3.24 13.88
C GLY A 119 -0.09 3.89 13.20
N TYR A 120 -1.25 3.74 13.83
CA TYR A 120 -2.50 4.33 13.36
C TYR A 120 -2.54 5.83 13.61
N PHE A 121 -3.09 6.57 12.67
CA PHE A 121 -3.26 8.01 12.76
C PHE A 121 -4.48 8.46 11.96
N LEU A 122 -4.97 9.66 12.25
CA LEU A 122 -6.11 10.24 11.57
C LEU A 122 -5.65 11.27 10.55
N LEU A 123 -6.12 11.08 9.33
CA LEU A 123 -6.12 12.09 8.28
C LEU A 123 -7.47 12.81 8.29
N LYS A 124 -7.53 13.93 7.56
CA LYS A 124 -8.73 14.76 7.45
C LYS A 124 -9.98 13.93 7.15
N ASN A 125 -11.13 14.40 7.63
CA ASN A 125 -12.41 13.71 7.52
C ASN A 125 -12.48 12.38 8.28
N SER A 126 -11.75 12.27 9.40
CA SER A 126 -11.74 11.07 10.24
C SER A 126 -11.25 9.81 9.51
N GLN A 127 -10.34 9.99 8.55
CA GLN A 127 -9.79 8.90 7.75
C GLN A 127 -8.71 8.19 8.59
N LEU A 128 -9.03 7.00 9.09
CA LEU A 128 -8.08 6.17 9.82
C LEU A 128 -7.09 5.57 8.84
N SER A 129 -5.81 5.88 9.07
CA SER A 129 -4.71 5.39 8.25
C SER A 129 -3.64 4.79 9.15
N PHE A 130 -2.79 3.94 8.57
CA PHE A 130 -1.64 3.37 9.25
C PHE A 130 -0.37 3.86 8.56
N CYS A 131 0.51 4.47 9.34
CA CYS A 131 1.83 4.90 8.89
C CYS A 131 2.85 3.79 9.11
N TYR A 132 3.65 3.51 8.09
CA TYR A 132 4.84 2.68 8.21
C TYR A 132 6.03 3.40 7.57
N VAL A 133 7.10 3.58 8.34
CA VAL A 133 8.40 4.05 7.84
C VAL A 133 9.44 2.97 8.09
N SER A 134 10.20 2.64 7.04
CA SER A 134 11.34 1.73 7.10
C SER A 134 12.42 2.22 8.09
N GLU A 135 13.18 1.29 8.69
CA GLU A 135 14.23 1.64 9.67
C GLU A 135 15.32 2.56 9.09
N ASP A 136 15.61 2.44 7.79
CA ASP A 136 16.58 3.29 7.11
C ASP A 136 15.98 4.63 6.64
N GLY A 137 14.66 4.81 6.80
CA GLY A 137 13.92 6.01 6.45
C GLY A 137 13.85 6.27 4.95
N LYS A 138 14.13 5.28 4.10
CA LYS A 138 14.11 5.49 2.64
C LYS A 138 12.73 5.31 2.04
N ILE A 139 11.94 4.45 2.66
CA ILE A 139 10.64 4.02 2.20
C ILE A 139 9.63 4.32 3.30
N ALA A 140 8.51 4.93 2.94
CA ALA A 140 7.35 5.03 3.80
C ALA A 140 6.05 4.78 3.03
N ASN A 141 5.06 4.26 3.75
CA ASN A 141 3.75 3.94 3.23
C ASN A 141 2.67 4.42 4.21
N ILE A 142 1.60 4.98 3.67
CA ILE A 142 0.36 5.26 4.37
C ILE A 142 -0.73 4.37 3.78
N GLU A 143 -1.31 3.53 4.62
CA GLU A 143 -2.38 2.61 4.22
C GLU A 143 -3.69 3.01 4.87
N TYR A 144 -4.75 3.18 4.07
CA TYR A 144 -6.09 3.42 4.58
C TYR A 144 -6.63 2.20 5.35
N ARG A 145 -7.19 2.43 6.53
CA ARG A 145 -7.71 1.40 7.44
C ARG A 145 -9.19 1.55 7.78
N GLY A 146 -9.84 2.61 7.29
CA GLY A 146 -11.26 2.84 7.51
C GLY A 146 -11.54 4.29 7.90
N LYS A 147 -12.76 4.52 8.38
CA LYS A 147 -13.22 5.83 8.82
C LYS A 147 -13.74 5.74 10.25
N THR A 148 -13.31 6.64 11.13
CA THR A 148 -13.86 6.72 12.48
C THR A 148 -15.12 7.58 12.49
N LEU A 149 -16.14 7.13 13.20
CA LEU A 149 -17.45 7.80 13.34
C LEU A 149 -17.43 8.86 14.44
#